data_AF-A0AAV1PML3-F1
#
_entry.id   AF-A0AAV1PML3-F1
#
_cell.length_a   1.000
_cell.length_b   1.000
_cell.length_c   1.000
_cell.angle_alpha   90.00
_cell.angle_beta   90.00
_cell.angle_gamma   90.00
#
_symmetry.space_group_name_H-M   'P 1'
#
loop_
_entity.id
_entity.type
_entity.pdbx_description
1 polymer ?
#
loop_
_entity_poly.entity_id
_entity_poly.type
_entity_poly.pdbx_seq_one_letter_code
_entity_poly.pdbx_strand_id
1 'polypeptide(L)'
;FGRTEVIDNTLNPDFVRKFVLDFFFEEKQNLRFDVYNVDTRSSNLSKHDFLGQMFCTLGEIIGSTGSRLERTLSFTICHKTEVIKNNLNPVWQSFTIPVRALCNGDYDRTVKVDVFDWDRDGSHDFIGEFTTSYRELSRGQSQFNVYEVLNPKKKGKKKKYINSGTVTLLSFKVESEYTFVDFIRGGTQLNFTVAIDFTASNGNPSQPTSLHYMSPYQMNAYAMALKAVGEIIQDYDSDKLFPAYGFGAKLPPDGKISHAFPLVDWPNQNTVKHSVQSKRRIKQNKNKTVSVVIS
;
A
#
# COMPACT_ATOMS: atom_id res chain seq x y z
N PHE A 1 -2.45 -8.56 -21.10
CA PHE A 1 -1.06 -8.80 -20.65
C PHE A 1 -0.46 -9.92 -21.47
N GLY A 2 0.84 -9.84 -21.79
CA GLY A 2 1.61 -10.89 -22.45
C GLY A 2 2.94 -11.10 -21.73
N ARG A 3 3.61 -12.24 -21.96
CA ARG A 3 4.94 -12.57 -21.44
C ARG A 3 5.70 -13.33 -22.52
N THR A 4 6.96 -12.96 -22.77
CA THR A 4 7.87 -13.66 -23.67
C THR A 4 8.24 -15.04 -23.13
N GLU A 5 8.97 -15.80 -23.93
CA GLU A 5 9.85 -16.86 -23.45
C GLU A 5 10.96 -16.32 -22.52
N VAL A 6 11.63 -17.24 -21.84
CA VAL A 6 12.86 -16.98 -21.08
C VAL A 6 14.03 -17.37 -21.98
N ILE A 7 15.10 -16.56 -21.98
CA ILE A 7 16.32 -16.82 -22.76
C ILE A 7 17.49 -16.86 -21.79
N ASP A 8 18.04 -18.05 -21.57
CA ASP A 8 19.09 -18.30 -20.59
C ASP A 8 20.44 -17.70 -21.03
N ASN A 9 21.25 -17.25 -20.07
CA ASN A 9 22.67 -16.90 -20.24
C ASN A 9 23.00 -15.82 -21.30
N THR A 10 22.14 -14.81 -21.49
CA THR A 10 22.43 -13.66 -22.37
C THR A 10 22.18 -12.31 -21.70
N LEU A 11 23.03 -11.34 -21.99
CA LEU A 11 22.83 -9.91 -21.66
C LEU A 11 22.09 -9.15 -22.78
N ASN A 12 21.90 -9.78 -23.94
CA ASN A 12 21.22 -9.22 -25.11
C ASN A 12 20.21 -10.26 -25.63
N PRO A 13 19.04 -10.43 -24.98
CA PRO A 13 18.01 -11.36 -25.42
C PRO A 13 17.31 -10.87 -26.68
N ASP A 14 17.14 -11.75 -27.67
CA ASP A 14 16.33 -11.53 -28.87
C ASP A 14 15.10 -12.44 -28.82
N PHE A 15 13.92 -11.85 -28.55
CA PHE A 15 12.70 -12.60 -28.27
C PHE A 15 11.93 -12.95 -29.55
N VAL A 16 11.72 -14.25 -29.77
CA VAL A 16 10.99 -14.80 -30.91
C VAL A 16 9.47 -14.66 -30.73
N ARG A 17 8.97 -14.66 -29.48
CA ARG A 17 7.52 -14.52 -29.22
C ARG A 17 7.02 -13.10 -29.50
N LYS A 18 6.24 -12.98 -30.57
CA LYS A 18 5.55 -11.75 -30.98
C LYS A 18 4.22 -11.59 -30.24
N PHE A 19 3.80 -10.33 -30.08
CA PHE A 19 2.46 -9.96 -29.61
C PHE A 19 1.72 -9.25 -30.74
N VAL A 20 0.45 -9.63 -30.95
CA VAL A 20 -0.46 -8.93 -31.87
C VAL A 20 -1.28 -7.94 -31.05
N LEU A 21 -1.36 -6.70 -31.52
CA LEU A 21 -2.10 -5.59 -30.91
C LEU A 21 -2.76 -4.79 -32.01
N ASP A 22 -4.05 -4.49 -31.85
CA ASP A 22 -4.76 -3.59 -32.76
C ASP A 22 -4.34 -2.13 -32.48
N PHE A 23 -4.21 -1.33 -33.54
CA PHE A 23 -3.81 0.08 -33.46
C PHE A 23 -4.98 1.00 -33.78
N PHE A 24 -5.26 1.94 -32.88
CA PHE A 24 -6.29 2.96 -33.01
C PHE A 24 -5.60 4.33 -32.97
N PHE A 25 -5.64 5.08 -34.08
CA PHE A 25 -4.91 6.35 -34.23
C PHE A 25 -5.54 7.49 -33.40
N GLU A 26 -6.82 7.32 -33.06
CA GLU A 26 -7.62 8.22 -32.23
C GLU A 26 -7.40 8.01 -30.72
N GLU A 27 -6.78 6.91 -30.30
CA GLU A 27 -6.58 6.57 -28.89
C GLU A 27 -5.11 6.66 -28.43
N LYS A 28 -4.88 7.17 -27.22
CA LYS A 28 -3.56 7.09 -26.57
C LYS A 28 -3.34 5.72 -25.92
N GLN A 29 -3.08 4.71 -26.75
CA GLN A 29 -2.76 3.35 -26.32
C GLN A 29 -1.39 3.30 -25.60
N ASN A 30 -1.40 3.30 -24.27
CA ASN A 30 -0.18 3.25 -23.44
C ASN A 30 0.28 1.79 -23.22
N LEU A 31 1.58 1.56 -23.30
CA LEU A 31 2.24 0.28 -23.09
C LEU A 31 3.26 0.39 -21.94
N ARG A 32 3.40 -0.69 -21.18
CA ARG A 32 4.41 -0.87 -20.14
C ARG A 32 5.11 -2.20 -20.39
N PHE A 33 6.43 -2.18 -20.42
CA PHE A 33 7.28 -3.34 -20.58
C PHE A 33 8.10 -3.52 -19.32
N ASP A 34 8.06 -4.73 -18.76
CA ASP A 34 8.67 -5.09 -17.48
C ASP A 34 9.69 -6.21 -17.71
N VAL A 35 10.96 -5.95 -17.40
CA VAL A 35 12.06 -6.88 -17.68
C VAL A 35 12.54 -7.53 -16.38
N TYR A 36 12.63 -8.86 -16.39
CA TYR A 36 13.10 -9.67 -15.26
C TYR A 36 14.24 -10.58 -15.72
N ASN A 37 15.26 -10.72 -14.88
CA ASN A 37 16.13 -11.89 -14.84
C ASN A 37 15.32 -13.05 -14.22
N VAL A 38 15.57 -14.29 -14.64
CA VAL A 38 14.68 -15.43 -14.32
C VAL A 38 15.46 -16.57 -13.67
N ASP A 39 15.74 -16.40 -12.38
CA ASP A 39 16.61 -17.25 -11.57
C ASP A 39 15.96 -18.58 -11.15
N THR A 40 14.65 -18.73 -11.38
CA THR A 40 13.90 -19.93 -11.03
C THR A 40 12.85 -20.28 -12.08
N ARG A 41 12.52 -21.57 -12.23
CA ARG A 41 11.41 -22.07 -13.07
C ARG A 41 10.01 -21.73 -12.53
N SER A 42 9.91 -20.77 -11.62
CA SER A 42 8.66 -20.24 -11.08
C SER A 42 7.91 -19.42 -12.15
N SER A 43 6.58 -19.47 -12.18
CA SER A 43 5.79 -18.52 -12.96
C SER A 43 5.59 -17.19 -12.23
N ASN A 44 5.68 -17.18 -10.89
CA ASN A 44 5.49 -16.01 -10.05
C ASN A 44 6.69 -15.04 -10.15
N LEU A 45 6.41 -13.82 -10.63
CA LEU A 45 7.37 -12.72 -10.81
C LEU A 45 8.03 -12.23 -9.50
N SER A 46 7.47 -12.52 -8.33
CA SER A 46 8.09 -12.20 -7.03
C SER A 46 9.22 -13.17 -6.63
N LYS A 47 9.71 -14.00 -7.56
CA LYS A 47 10.85 -14.93 -7.41
C LYS A 47 11.88 -14.77 -8.54
N HIS A 48 11.97 -13.56 -9.07
CA HIS A 48 12.72 -13.16 -10.26
C HIS A 48 13.26 -11.75 -10.02
N ASP A 49 14.54 -11.52 -10.29
CA ASP A 49 15.14 -10.21 -10.09
C ASP A 49 14.69 -9.26 -11.21
N PHE A 50 14.27 -8.05 -10.87
CA PHE A 50 13.71 -7.10 -11.84
C PHE A 50 14.79 -6.15 -12.35
N LEU A 51 15.01 -6.17 -13.66
CA LEU A 51 16.04 -5.36 -14.34
C LEU A 51 15.53 -3.95 -14.69
N GLY A 52 14.23 -3.71 -14.58
CA GLY A 52 13.60 -2.41 -14.78
C GLY A 52 12.41 -2.45 -15.74
N GLN A 53 11.78 -1.30 -15.91
CA GLN A 53 10.63 -1.10 -16.80
C GLN A 53 10.91 -0.05 -17.87
N MET A 54 10.13 -0.04 -18.94
CA MET A 54 9.97 1.16 -19.78
C MET A 54 8.50 1.37 -20.14
N PHE A 55 8.17 2.63 -20.44
CA PHE A 55 6.85 3.06 -20.89
C PHE A 55 6.97 3.72 -22.25
N CYS A 56 5.99 3.47 -23.11
CA CYS A 56 5.76 4.21 -24.35
C CYS A 56 4.29 4.09 -24.74
N THR A 57 3.90 4.77 -25.81
CA THR A 57 2.64 4.51 -26.52
C THR A 57 2.87 3.54 -27.69
N LEU A 58 1.81 2.87 -28.16
CA LEU A 58 1.89 2.10 -29.42
C LEU A 58 2.20 3.03 -30.61
N GLY A 59 1.70 4.27 -30.59
CA GLY A 59 2.03 5.31 -31.55
C GLY A 59 3.51 5.71 -31.57
N GLU A 60 4.21 5.76 -30.43
CA GLU A 60 5.67 5.97 -30.39
C GLU A 60 6.45 4.83 -31.05
N ILE A 61 5.97 3.59 -30.96
CA ILE A 61 6.61 2.44 -31.63
C ILE A 61 6.40 2.56 -33.15
N ILE A 62 5.16 2.76 -33.59
CA ILE A 62 4.79 2.81 -35.01
C ILE A 62 5.42 4.04 -35.70
N GLY A 63 5.49 5.18 -35.01
CA GLY A 63 6.12 6.41 -35.51
C GLY A 63 7.65 6.44 -35.41
N SER A 64 8.30 5.42 -34.82
CA SER A 64 9.76 5.35 -34.74
C SER A 64 10.39 5.02 -36.09
N THR A 65 11.58 5.56 -36.37
CA THR A 65 12.28 5.34 -37.64
C THR A 65 12.63 3.86 -37.82
N GLY A 66 12.10 3.23 -38.88
CA GLY A 66 12.25 1.79 -39.11
C GLY A 66 11.43 0.91 -38.15
N SER A 67 10.42 1.46 -37.48
CA SER A 67 9.56 0.78 -36.49
C SER A 67 10.35 0.15 -35.32
N ARG A 68 11.51 0.72 -35.00
CA ARG A 68 12.43 0.30 -33.93
C ARG A 68 12.50 1.38 -32.85
N LEU A 69 11.89 1.14 -31.70
CA LEU A 69 11.99 2.00 -30.52
C LEU A 69 13.06 1.47 -29.57
N GLU A 70 14.11 2.27 -29.33
CA GLU A 70 15.10 2.00 -28.29
C GLU A 70 14.87 2.92 -27.07
N ARG A 71 14.84 2.32 -25.88
CA ARG A 71 14.72 3.02 -24.59
C ARG A 71 15.56 2.29 -23.55
N THR A 72 16.30 3.03 -22.74
CA THR A 72 16.90 2.51 -21.50
C THR A 72 15.78 2.17 -20.51
N LEU A 73 15.93 1.09 -19.74
CA LEU A 73 15.04 0.80 -18.62
C LEU A 73 15.15 1.91 -17.57
N SER A 74 14.01 2.33 -17.02
CA SER A 74 13.91 3.39 -16.03
C SER A 74 13.61 2.85 -14.64
N PHE A 75 14.36 3.38 -13.66
CA PHE A 75 14.10 3.17 -12.25
C PHE A 75 12.75 3.81 -11.85
N THR A 76 12.01 3.16 -10.95
CA THR A 76 10.75 3.62 -10.37
C THR A 76 11.01 4.47 -9.12
N ILE A 77 10.52 5.72 -9.07
CA ILE A 77 10.57 6.53 -7.83
C ILE A 77 9.64 5.89 -6.79
N CYS A 78 10.20 5.47 -5.66
CA CYS A 78 9.43 4.91 -4.54
C CYS A 78 9.23 5.89 -3.39
N HIS A 79 10.17 6.82 -3.24
CA HIS A 79 10.14 7.81 -2.18
C HIS A 79 10.84 9.09 -2.62
N LYS A 80 10.34 10.21 -2.15
CA LYS A 80 10.99 11.51 -2.26
C LYS A 80 10.85 12.21 -0.92
N THR A 81 11.96 12.50 -0.25
CA THR A 81 11.95 13.42 0.90
C THR A 81 11.74 14.87 0.40
N GLU A 82 11.78 15.92 1.22
CA GLU A 82 11.10 17.21 1.00
C GLU A 82 11.93 18.49 1.34
N VAL A 83 12.23 19.44 0.42
CA VAL A 83 13.15 20.66 0.45
C VAL A 83 13.74 21.30 1.77
N ILE A 84 14.99 21.03 2.20
CA ILE A 84 15.85 21.82 3.16
C ILE A 84 16.42 22.97 2.34
N LYS A 85 16.68 24.11 2.97
CA LYS A 85 17.40 25.23 2.36
C LYS A 85 18.70 25.51 3.09
N ASN A 86 19.71 26.00 2.36
CA ASN A 86 20.92 26.61 2.91
C ASN A 86 21.72 25.72 3.88
N ASN A 87 21.86 24.41 3.60
CA ASN A 87 22.64 23.48 4.41
C ASN A 87 23.40 22.47 3.54
N LEU A 88 24.71 22.32 3.82
CA LEU A 88 25.63 21.38 3.17
C LEU A 88 25.69 20.01 3.85
N ASN A 89 25.28 19.91 5.13
CA ASN A 89 25.25 18.70 5.94
C ASN A 89 23.80 18.43 6.40
N PRO A 90 22.91 18.00 5.49
CA PRO A 90 21.50 17.79 5.79
C PRO A 90 21.24 16.52 6.59
N VAL A 91 20.25 16.60 7.48
CA VAL A 91 19.64 15.45 8.15
C VAL A 91 18.17 15.43 7.74
N TRP A 92 17.76 14.35 7.06
CA TRP A 92 16.37 14.12 6.65
C TRP A 92 15.53 13.63 7.83
N GLN A 93 14.21 13.82 7.74
CA GLN A 93 13.27 13.13 8.63
C GLN A 93 13.26 11.64 8.34
N SER A 94 13.02 10.82 9.37
CA SER A 94 12.79 9.38 9.21
C SER A 94 11.50 9.12 8.42
N PHE A 95 11.58 8.24 7.42
CA PHE A 95 10.47 7.89 6.53
C PHE A 95 10.29 6.36 6.45
N THR A 96 9.08 5.93 6.11
CA THR A 96 8.75 4.51 5.88
C THR A 96 8.55 4.27 4.39
N ILE A 97 9.15 3.21 3.85
CA ILE A 97 8.88 2.69 2.51
C ILE A 97 8.40 1.25 2.68
N PRO A 98 7.23 0.85 2.15
CA PRO A 98 6.79 -0.54 2.19
C PRO A 98 7.84 -1.44 1.52
N VAL A 99 8.23 -2.56 2.13
CA VAL A 99 9.29 -3.44 1.60
C VAL A 99 8.96 -3.96 0.19
N ARG A 100 7.67 -4.20 -0.11
CA ARG A 100 7.23 -4.50 -1.49
C ARG A 100 7.52 -3.37 -2.47
N ALA A 101 7.32 -2.11 -2.06
CA ALA A 101 7.72 -0.98 -2.89
C ALA A 101 9.24 -0.94 -3.02
N LEU A 102 9.99 -0.98 -1.90
CA LEU A 102 11.44 -0.82 -1.83
C LEU A 102 12.23 -1.90 -2.61
N CYS A 103 11.74 -3.13 -2.68
CA CYS A 103 12.51 -4.22 -3.29
C CYS A 103 11.67 -5.39 -3.86
N ASN A 104 10.34 -5.36 -3.75
CA ASN A 104 9.40 -6.40 -4.18
C ASN A 104 9.63 -7.83 -3.65
N GLY A 105 10.50 -8.00 -2.63
CA GLY A 105 10.81 -9.29 -2.00
C GLY A 105 12.19 -9.86 -2.33
N ASP A 106 12.84 -9.36 -3.38
CA ASP A 106 14.29 -9.52 -3.59
C ASP A 106 15.00 -8.54 -2.65
N TYR A 107 15.85 -9.03 -1.74
CA TYR A 107 16.54 -8.17 -0.76
C TYR A 107 17.89 -7.60 -1.25
N ASP A 108 18.40 -8.09 -2.37
CA ASP A 108 19.67 -7.67 -2.98
C ASP A 108 19.46 -6.69 -4.15
N ARG A 109 18.21 -6.54 -4.62
CA ARG A 109 17.75 -5.54 -5.59
C ARG A 109 18.45 -4.20 -5.45
N THR A 110 18.92 -3.68 -6.58
CA THR A 110 19.57 -2.36 -6.63
C THR A 110 18.56 -1.24 -6.35
N VAL A 111 18.77 -0.56 -5.23
CA VAL A 111 18.14 0.71 -4.87
C VAL A 111 19.12 1.83 -5.22
N LYS A 112 18.72 2.72 -6.13
CA LYS A 112 19.46 3.92 -6.50
C LYS A 112 18.97 5.12 -5.69
N VAL A 113 19.88 6.00 -5.31
CA VAL A 113 19.60 7.20 -4.52
C VAL A 113 20.16 8.41 -5.25
N ASP A 114 19.27 9.26 -5.75
CA ASP A 114 19.62 10.47 -6.49
C ASP A 114 19.54 11.72 -5.58
N VAL A 115 20.66 12.44 -5.53
CA VAL A 115 20.83 13.66 -4.74
C VAL A 115 20.82 14.87 -5.68
N PHE A 116 19.91 15.80 -5.42
CA PHE A 116 19.74 17.05 -6.16
C PHE A 116 19.90 18.24 -5.20
N ASP A 117 20.33 19.37 -5.74
CA ASP A 117 20.01 20.67 -5.16
C ASP A 117 18.61 21.09 -5.63
N TRP A 118 17.95 22.00 -4.90
CA TRP A 118 16.57 22.38 -5.18
C TRP A 118 16.45 23.82 -5.68
N ASP A 119 16.39 23.96 -7.00
CA ASP A 119 16.17 25.24 -7.66
C ASP A 119 14.68 25.59 -7.78
N ARG A 120 14.37 26.88 -7.54
CA ARG A 120 12.99 27.37 -7.38
C ARG A 120 12.18 27.37 -8.68
N ASP A 121 12.84 27.35 -9.82
CA ASP A 121 12.25 27.30 -11.16
C ASP A 121 11.97 25.87 -11.67
N GLY A 122 12.41 24.84 -10.93
CA GLY A 122 12.29 23.44 -11.31
C GLY A 122 13.51 22.84 -12.03
N SER A 123 14.56 23.63 -12.31
CA SER A 123 15.77 23.18 -13.02
C SER A 123 16.80 22.44 -12.14
N HIS A 124 16.30 21.73 -11.12
CA HIS A 124 17.02 21.12 -9.98
C HIS A 124 18.40 20.53 -10.35
N ASP A 125 19.47 21.15 -9.85
CA ASP A 125 20.83 20.80 -10.26
C ASP A 125 21.27 19.45 -9.65
N PHE A 126 21.78 18.54 -10.49
CA PHE A 126 22.09 17.18 -10.08
C PHE A 126 23.43 17.13 -9.33
N ILE A 127 23.39 16.85 -8.02
CA ILE A 127 24.58 16.76 -7.16
C ILE A 127 25.34 15.48 -7.49
N GLY A 128 24.66 14.33 -7.46
CA GLY A 128 25.20 13.00 -7.79
C GLY A 128 24.28 11.87 -7.32
N GLU A 129 24.72 10.63 -7.52
CA GLU A 129 23.99 9.39 -7.26
C GLU A 129 24.85 8.36 -6.51
N PHE A 130 24.20 7.41 -5.85
CA PHE A 130 24.82 6.17 -5.39
C PHE A 130 23.79 5.01 -5.44
N THR A 131 24.28 3.78 -5.27
CA THR A 131 23.48 2.56 -5.24
C THR A 131 23.72 1.76 -3.97
N THR A 132 22.71 1.04 -3.50
CA THR A 132 22.76 0.12 -2.36
C THR A 132 21.64 -0.94 -2.50
N SER A 133 21.42 -1.79 -1.50
CA SER A 133 20.29 -2.73 -1.46
C SER A 133 19.60 -2.76 -0.09
N TYR A 134 18.43 -3.42 0.01
CA TYR A 134 17.80 -3.65 1.30
C TYR A 134 18.71 -4.45 2.25
N ARG A 135 19.48 -5.43 1.74
CA ARG A 135 20.43 -6.23 2.53
C ARG A 135 21.59 -5.41 3.10
N GLU A 136 22.00 -4.33 2.43
CA GLU A 136 23.00 -3.40 2.97
C GLU A 136 22.39 -2.45 4.01
N LEU A 137 21.29 -1.78 3.66
CA LEU A 137 20.59 -0.86 4.56
C LEU A 137 20.16 -1.54 5.88
N SER A 138 19.73 -2.80 5.82
CA SER A 138 19.34 -3.60 6.99
C SER A 138 20.50 -3.99 7.93
N ARG A 139 21.76 -3.71 7.56
CA ARG A 139 22.91 -3.74 8.50
C ARG A 139 22.92 -2.56 9.49
N GLY A 140 22.03 -1.58 9.31
CA GLY A 140 21.85 -0.46 10.23
C GLY A 140 22.97 0.60 10.14
N GLN A 141 23.04 1.46 11.16
CA GLN A 141 24.06 2.51 11.24
C GLN A 141 25.44 1.88 11.47
N SER A 142 26.33 1.97 10.47
CA SER A 142 27.70 1.46 10.54
C SER A 142 28.59 2.18 9.53
N GLN A 143 29.91 2.01 9.64
CA GLN A 143 30.89 2.51 8.67
C GLN A 143 30.66 2.01 7.23
N PHE A 144 29.91 0.91 7.05
CA PHE A 144 29.62 0.32 5.75
C PHE A 144 28.44 0.99 5.03
N ASN A 145 27.58 1.72 5.75
CA ASN A 145 26.44 2.46 5.19
C ASN A 145 26.72 3.97 5.13
N VAL A 146 27.93 4.29 4.66
CA VAL A 146 28.40 5.64 4.31
C VAL A 146 28.73 5.61 2.81
N TYR A 147 27.94 6.33 2.01
CA TYR A 147 27.97 6.25 0.55
C TYR A 147 28.57 7.51 -0.07
N GLU A 148 29.51 7.36 -0.99
CA GLU A 148 30.02 8.48 -1.80
C GLU A 148 28.98 8.90 -2.86
N VAL A 149 28.63 10.18 -2.89
CA VAL A 149 27.68 10.73 -3.87
C VAL A 149 28.43 11.03 -5.17
N LEU A 150 28.34 10.16 -6.17
CA LEU A 150 29.12 10.25 -7.40
C LEU A 150 28.33 10.90 -8.54
N ASN A 151 28.96 11.82 -9.26
CA ASN A 151 28.34 12.50 -10.39
C ASN A 151 29.04 12.11 -11.69
N PRO A 152 28.43 11.26 -12.55
CA PRO A 152 29.06 10.79 -13.78
C PRO A 152 29.53 11.93 -14.71
N LYS A 153 28.75 13.02 -14.81
CA LYS A 153 29.08 14.20 -15.62
C LYS A 153 30.30 14.97 -15.08
N LYS A 154 30.49 15.03 -13.75
CA LYS A 154 31.69 15.63 -13.13
C LYS A 154 32.89 14.68 -13.24
N LYS A 155 32.71 13.37 -12.98
CA LYS A 155 33.75 12.33 -13.07
C LYS A 155 34.37 12.24 -14.46
N GLY A 156 33.56 12.27 -15.53
CA GLY A 156 34.05 12.26 -16.91
C GLY A 156 34.75 13.55 -17.36
N LYS A 157 34.56 14.69 -16.66
CA LYS A 157 35.12 16.00 -17.03
C LYS A 157 36.29 16.47 -16.18
N LYS A 158 36.41 16.04 -14.93
CA LYS A 158 37.39 16.57 -13.95
C LYS A 158 38.34 15.46 -13.47
N LYS A 159 39.59 15.45 -13.95
CA LYS A 159 40.62 14.45 -13.60
C LYS A 159 40.95 14.31 -12.10
N LYS A 160 40.58 15.29 -11.25
CA LYS A 160 40.73 15.25 -9.78
C LYS A 160 39.39 15.17 -9.03
N TYR A 161 38.31 14.75 -9.68
CA TYR A 161 37.02 14.54 -9.02
C TYR A 161 37.01 13.21 -8.26
N ILE A 162 36.64 13.27 -6.98
CA ILE A 162 36.45 12.11 -6.10
C ILE A 162 34.94 11.85 -6.00
N ASN A 163 34.25 12.66 -5.18
CA ASN A 163 32.80 12.60 -4.96
C ASN A 163 32.19 14.02 -4.92
N SER A 164 30.88 14.12 -4.66
CA SER A 164 30.13 15.35 -4.42
C SER A 164 29.62 15.46 -2.97
N GLY A 165 30.35 14.89 -2.03
CA GLY A 165 29.94 14.67 -0.64
C GLY A 165 29.58 13.21 -0.38
N THR A 166 29.11 12.92 0.84
CA THR A 166 28.71 11.59 1.29
C THR A 166 27.32 11.62 1.94
N VAL A 167 26.60 10.51 1.85
CA VAL A 167 25.35 10.27 2.59
C VAL A 167 25.58 9.14 3.60
N THR A 168 25.13 9.33 4.84
CA THR A 168 25.27 8.34 5.92
C THR A 168 23.90 7.87 6.39
N LEU A 169 23.72 6.55 6.51
CA LEU A 169 22.51 5.96 7.08
C LEU A 169 22.51 6.13 8.61
N LEU A 170 21.71 7.06 9.12
CA LEU A 170 21.63 7.35 10.56
C LEU A 170 20.79 6.33 11.34
N SER A 171 19.79 5.71 10.71
CA SER A 171 18.94 4.70 11.33
C SER A 171 18.26 3.87 10.24
N PHE A 172 18.00 2.60 10.54
CA PHE A 172 17.17 1.71 9.74
C PHE A 172 16.43 0.76 10.69
N LYS A 173 15.13 0.62 10.52
CA LYS A 173 14.29 -0.28 11.31
C LYS A 173 13.30 -0.97 10.38
N VAL A 174 13.15 -2.28 10.56
CA VAL A 174 12.09 -3.06 9.92
C VAL A 174 10.95 -3.20 10.93
N GLU A 175 9.73 -2.87 10.52
CA GLU A 175 8.52 -3.08 11.32
C GLU A 175 7.57 -3.99 10.54
N SER A 176 7.00 -4.98 11.24
CA SER A 176 6.04 -5.92 10.65
C SER A 176 4.63 -5.33 10.74
N GLU A 177 4.13 -4.75 9.64
CA GLU A 177 2.72 -4.43 9.49
C GLU A 177 1.92 -5.72 9.25
N TYR A 178 1.20 -6.19 10.27
CA TYR A 178 0.29 -7.33 10.15
C TYR A 178 -1.02 -6.88 9.47
N THR A 179 -1.47 -7.62 8.45
CA THR A 179 -2.75 -7.34 7.81
C THR A 179 -3.91 -7.86 8.65
N PHE A 180 -5.13 -7.36 8.40
CA PHE A 180 -6.36 -7.91 9.00
C PHE A 180 -6.44 -9.45 8.86
N VAL A 181 -6.05 -10.00 7.71
CA VAL A 181 -6.07 -11.44 7.44
C VAL A 181 -5.07 -12.19 8.32
N ASP A 182 -3.94 -11.57 8.69
CA ASP A 182 -2.93 -12.20 9.55
C ASP A 182 -3.41 -12.24 11.02
N PHE A 183 -4.17 -11.24 11.47
CA PHE A 183 -4.84 -11.30 12.78
C PHE A 183 -5.89 -12.42 12.83
N ILE A 184 -6.74 -12.55 11.81
CA ILE A 184 -7.73 -13.63 11.72
C ILE A 184 -7.05 -15.01 11.69
N ARG A 185 -5.99 -15.18 10.87
CA ARG A 185 -5.16 -16.40 10.84
C ARG A 185 -4.46 -16.70 12.17
N GLY A 186 -4.13 -15.67 12.94
CA GLY A 186 -3.59 -15.78 14.29
C GLY A 186 -4.63 -16.17 15.36
N GLY A 187 -5.89 -16.41 14.98
CA GLY A 187 -6.98 -16.76 15.91
C GLY A 187 -7.76 -15.57 16.46
N THR A 188 -7.57 -14.35 15.94
CA THR A 188 -8.42 -13.21 16.29
C THR A 188 -9.83 -13.41 15.72
N GLN A 189 -10.85 -13.32 16.57
CA GLN A 189 -12.27 -13.37 16.17
C GLN A 189 -12.90 -11.97 16.21
N LEU A 190 -13.97 -11.76 15.43
CA LEU A 190 -14.77 -10.52 15.45
C LEU A 190 -16.12 -10.76 16.12
N ASN A 191 -16.21 -10.51 17.42
CA ASN A 191 -17.49 -10.48 18.13
C ASN A 191 -18.40 -9.39 17.54
N PHE A 192 -19.58 -9.78 17.07
CA PHE A 192 -20.62 -8.86 16.60
C PHE A 192 -21.76 -8.79 17.63
N THR A 193 -22.08 -7.57 18.08
CA THR A 193 -23.17 -7.26 19.01
C THR A 193 -24.13 -6.28 18.35
N VAL A 194 -25.44 -6.52 18.46
CA VAL A 194 -26.49 -5.59 17.97
C VAL A 194 -27.28 -4.97 19.12
N ALA A 195 -27.62 -3.69 18.97
CA ALA A 195 -28.60 -2.98 19.78
C ALA A 195 -29.67 -2.34 18.87
N ILE A 196 -30.93 -2.72 19.04
CA ILE A 196 -32.08 -2.25 18.24
C ILE A 196 -32.87 -1.20 19.03
N ASP A 197 -33.23 -0.10 18.37
CA ASP A 197 -34.08 0.95 18.93
C ASP A 197 -35.56 0.55 18.89
N PHE A 198 -36.21 0.44 20.04
CA PHE A 198 -37.64 0.17 20.21
C PHE A 198 -38.43 1.41 20.68
N THR A 199 -37.86 2.61 20.59
CA THR A 199 -38.60 3.85 20.91
C THR A 199 -39.81 4.07 20.02
N ALA A 200 -40.84 4.70 20.57
CA ALA A 200 -42.12 4.97 19.90
C ALA A 200 -42.00 5.81 18.60
N SER A 201 -40.88 6.50 18.40
CA SER A 201 -40.51 7.21 17.17
C SER A 201 -40.51 6.30 15.93
N ASN A 202 -40.32 4.99 16.11
CA ASN A 202 -40.33 4.00 15.04
C ASN A 202 -41.76 3.64 14.55
N GLY A 203 -42.81 4.16 15.19
CA GLY A 203 -44.20 3.82 14.90
C GLY A 203 -44.63 2.47 15.47
N ASN A 204 -45.91 2.14 15.29
CA ASN A 204 -46.47 0.85 15.70
C ASN A 204 -46.11 -0.23 14.66
N PRO A 205 -45.41 -1.34 15.01
CA PRO A 205 -44.98 -2.38 14.07
C PRO A 205 -46.10 -3.04 13.25
N SER A 206 -47.37 -2.92 13.67
CA SER A 206 -48.53 -3.41 12.90
C SER A 206 -48.93 -2.48 11.74
N GLN A 207 -48.33 -1.29 11.62
CA GLN A 207 -48.65 -0.30 10.59
C GLN A 207 -47.60 -0.30 9.48
N PRO A 208 -47.98 -0.34 8.18
CA PRO A 208 -47.04 -0.33 7.05
C PRO A 208 -46.08 0.86 6.98
N THR A 209 -46.33 1.93 7.74
CA THR A 209 -45.49 3.12 7.87
C THR A 209 -44.43 3.04 8.98
N SER A 210 -44.41 1.97 9.79
CA SER A 210 -43.44 1.79 10.86
C SER A 210 -42.08 1.32 10.33
N LEU A 211 -41.00 1.82 10.93
CA LEU A 211 -39.63 1.35 10.67
C LEU A 211 -39.40 -0.10 11.14
N HIS A 212 -40.28 -0.64 11.98
CA HIS A 212 -40.32 -2.03 12.44
C HIS A 212 -41.37 -2.89 11.73
N TYR A 213 -42.05 -2.37 10.71
CA TYR A 213 -43.05 -3.14 9.98
C TYR A 213 -42.44 -4.40 9.36
N MET A 214 -43.09 -5.55 9.55
CA MET A 214 -42.64 -6.84 9.02
C MET A 214 -43.44 -7.17 7.76
N SER A 215 -43.03 -6.60 6.63
CA SER A 215 -43.64 -6.89 5.34
C SER A 215 -43.33 -8.33 4.88
N PRO A 216 -44.31 -9.10 4.38
CA PRO A 216 -44.08 -10.46 3.86
C PRO A 216 -43.26 -10.49 2.55
N TYR A 217 -42.98 -9.32 1.94
CA TYR A 217 -42.28 -9.22 0.66
C TYR A 217 -40.92 -8.49 0.75
N GLN A 218 -40.65 -7.72 1.81
CA GLN A 218 -39.47 -6.86 1.92
C GLN A 218 -39.00 -6.73 3.37
N MET A 219 -37.69 -6.72 3.58
CA MET A 219 -37.10 -6.42 4.89
C MET A 219 -37.19 -4.93 5.20
N ASN A 220 -37.48 -4.57 6.45
CA ASN A 220 -37.39 -3.19 6.92
C ASN A 220 -35.93 -2.74 7.13
N ALA A 221 -35.73 -1.46 7.45
CA ALA A 221 -34.39 -0.87 7.58
C ALA A 221 -33.50 -1.59 8.61
N TYR A 222 -34.06 -1.97 9.76
CA TYR A 222 -33.33 -2.72 10.79
C TYR A 222 -32.93 -4.12 10.30
N ALA A 223 -33.86 -4.86 9.70
CA ALA A 223 -33.60 -6.19 9.17
C ALA A 223 -32.58 -6.18 8.00
N MET A 224 -32.65 -5.19 7.11
CA MET A 224 -31.67 -5.02 6.03
C MET A 224 -30.26 -4.70 6.57
N ALA A 225 -30.15 -3.80 7.55
CA ALA A 225 -28.86 -3.46 8.16
C ALA A 225 -28.26 -4.65 8.94
N LEU A 226 -29.10 -5.36 9.72
CA LEU A 226 -28.72 -6.58 10.41
C LEU A 226 -28.20 -7.65 9.45
N LYS A 227 -28.92 -7.89 8.35
CA LYS A 227 -28.51 -8.85 7.32
C LYS A 227 -27.18 -8.45 6.69
N ALA A 228 -27.07 -7.22 6.19
CA ALA A 228 -25.89 -6.76 5.44
C ALA A 228 -24.59 -6.76 6.28
N VAL A 229 -24.68 -6.52 7.59
CA VAL A 229 -23.53 -6.59 8.50
C VAL A 229 -23.29 -8.02 8.99
N GLY A 230 -24.36 -8.71 9.42
CA GLY A 230 -24.29 -10.07 9.96
C GLY A 230 -23.80 -11.10 8.95
N GLU A 231 -24.24 -11.03 7.69
CA GLU A 231 -23.78 -11.93 6.62
C GLU A 231 -22.26 -11.86 6.39
N ILE A 232 -21.63 -10.70 6.66
CA ILE A 232 -20.19 -10.51 6.53
C ILE A 232 -19.45 -10.92 7.81
N ILE A 233 -19.86 -10.41 8.98
CA ILE A 233 -19.07 -10.60 10.20
C ILE A 233 -19.16 -12.04 10.73
N GLN A 234 -20.26 -12.76 10.46
CA GLN A 234 -20.46 -14.11 10.99
C GLN A 234 -19.35 -15.11 10.64
N ASP A 235 -18.60 -14.93 9.55
CA ASP A 235 -17.54 -15.86 9.12
C ASP A 235 -16.17 -15.53 9.73
N TYR A 236 -16.09 -14.46 10.54
CA TYR A 236 -14.96 -14.09 11.37
C TYR A 236 -15.22 -14.36 12.87
N ASP A 237 -16.36 -14.96 13.19
CA ASP A 237 -16.72 -15.46 14.51
C ASP A 237 -16.78 -17.01 14.46
N SER A 238 -16.31 -17.68 15.51
CA SER A 238 -16.23 -19.16 15.55
C SER A 238 -17.38 -19.81 16.33
N ASP A 239 -18.04 -19.10 17.24
CA ASP A 239 -19.24 -19.61 17.91
C ASP A 239 -20.53 -19.07 17.26
N LYS A 240 -20.45 -17.93 16.56
CA LYS A 240 -21.57 -17.25 15.89
C LYS A 240 -22.71 -16.87 16.86
N LEU A 241 -22.41 -16.66 18.14
CA LEU A 241 -23.33 -16.29 19.22
C LEU A 241 -23.39 -14.77 19.44
N PHE A 242 -24.05 -14.07 18.51
CA PHE A 242 -24.11 -12.61 18.51
C PHE A 242 -25.00 -12.05 19.64
N PRO A 243 -24.48 -11.26 20.60
CA PRO A 243 -25.29 -10.64 21.64
C PRO A 243 -26.28 -9.65 21.04
N ALA A 244 -27.57 -9.85 21.31
CA ALA A 244 -28.66 -9.07 20.71
C ALA A 244 -29.51 -8.36 21.77
N TYR A 245 -29.53 -7.04 21.71
CA TYR A 245 -30.20 -6.17 22.68
C TYR A 245 -31.23 -5.23 22.03
N GLY A 246 -32.21 -4.81 22.82
CA GLY A 246 -33.11 -3.70 22.52
C GLY A 246 -32.95 -2.56 23.53
N PHE A 247 -33.40 -1.36 23.17
CA PHE A 247 -33.50 -0.22 24.07
C PHE A 247 -34.72 0.66 23.76
N GLY A 248 -35.22 1.42 24.73
CA GLY A 248 -36.32 2.38 24.55
C GLY A 248 -37.74 1.80 24.63
N ALA A 249 -37.90 0.49 24.84
CA ALA A 249 -39.19 -0.15 25.05
C ALA A 249 -39.69 -0.01 26.49
N LYS A 250 -41.00 -0.14 26.70
CA LYS A 250 -41.59 -0.50 28.00
C LYS A 250 -41.72 -2.01 28.09
N LEU A 251 -41.23 -2.63 29.17
CA LEU A 251 -41.23 -4.08 29.32
C LEU A 251 -42.30 -4.56 30.32
N PRO A 252 -42.90 -5.75 30.12
CA PRO A 252 -43.68 -6.41 31.16
C PRO A 252 -42.76 -6.94 32.28
N PRO A 253 -43.29 -7.20 33.50
CA PRO A 253 -44.68 -7.00 33.91
C PRO A 253 -45.00 -5.58 34.40
N ASP A 254 -43.98 -4.76 34.73
CA ASP A 254 -44.18 -3.49 35.44
C ASP A 254 -44.31 -2.24 34.55
N GLY A 255 -44.14 -2.39 33.23
CA GLY A 255 -44.30 -1.31 32.26
C GLY A 255 -43.20 -0.25 32.28
N LYS A 256 -42.09 -0.46 33.01
CA LYS A 256 -40.98 0.48 33.06
C LYS A 256 -40.25 0.54 31.71
N ILE A 257 -39.73 1.72 31.39
CA ILE A 257 -38.87 1.92 30.23
C ILE A 257 -37.51 1.28 30.51
N SER A 258 -37.07 0.39 29.62
CA SER A 258 -35.71 -0.17 29.65
C SER A 258 -34.83 0.47 28.59
N HIS A 259 -33.60 0.84 28.98
CA HIS A 259 -32.58 1.39 28.09
C HIS A 259 -31.56 0.34 27.63
N ALA A 260 -31.66 -0.91 28.10
CA ALA A 260 -30.94 -2.07 27.58
C ALA A 260 -31.64 -3.35 28.08
N PHE A 261 -32.05 -4.22 27.15
CA PHE A 261 -32.65 -5.53 27.46
C PHE A 261 -32.25 -6.55 26.39
N PRO A 262 -32.05 -7.84 26.71
CA PRO A 262 -31.78 -8.85 25.70
C PRO A 262 -33.02 -9.10 24.82
N LEU A 263 -32.82 -9.42 23.54
CA LEU A 263 -33.91 -9.75 22.60
C LEU A 263 -34.32 -11.22 22.64
N VAL A 264 -33.51 -12.07 23.29
CA VAL A 264 -33.79 -13.48 23.55
C VAL A 264 -33.52 -13.78 25.02
N ASP A 265 -34.42 -14.49 25.67
CA ASP A 265 -34.19 -14.99 27.03
C ASP A 265 -33.15 -16.11 27.00
N TRP A 266 -31.89 -15.76 27.23
CA TRP A 266 -30.80 -16.74 27.30
C TRP A 266 -30.66 -17.29 28.74
N PRO A 267 -31.00 -18.56 28.99
CA PRO A 267 -31.01 -19.11 30.35
C PRO A 267 -29.58 -19.39 30.84
N ASN A 268 -29.07 -18.48 31.68
CA ASN A 268 -27.80 -18.54 32.40
C ASN A 268 -26.52 -18.37 31.53
N GLN A 269 -25.81 -17.26 31.71
CA GLN A 269 -24.59 -17.23 32.54
C GLN A 269 -24.07 -15.78 32.73
N ASN A 270 -23.14 -15.59 33.68
CA ASN A 270 -22.59 -14.29 34.03
C ASN A 270 -21.45 -13.86 33.07
N THR A 271 -21.34 -12.57 32.75
CA THR A 271 -20.15 -11.69 32.95
C THR A 271 -20.41 -10.30 32.31
N VAL A 272 -19.73 -9.25 32.79
CA VAL A 272 -19.92 -7.85 32.32
C VAL A 272 -18.57 -7.11 32.27
N LYS A 273 -18.50 -6.03 31.46
CA LYS A 273 -17.42 -5.00 31.36
C LYS A 273 -16.22 -5.42 30.49
N HIS A 274 -15.37 -4.53 29.93
CA HIS A 274 -15.07 -3.11 30.23
C HIS A 274 -14.86 -2.21 28.97
N SER A 275 -14.64 -0.92 29.22
CA SER A 275 -14.55 0.23 28.28
C SER A 275 -13.12 0.69 27.91
N VAL A 276 -12.94 1.53 26.87
CA VAL A 276 -12.05 2.73 26.89
C VAL A 276 -12.20 3.62 25.62
N GLN A 277 -11.87 4.93 25.71
CA GLN A 277 -11.76 5.89 24.60
C GLN A 277 -10.31 6.37 24.38
N SER A 278 -9.95 6.89 23.19
CA SER A 278 -9.04 8.06 23.07
C SER A 278 -9.01 8.68 21.64
N LYS A 279 -8.42 9.87 21.52
CA LYS A 279 -8.17 10.64 20.26
C LYS A 279 -6.74 11.19 20.28
N ARG A 280 -6.11 11.42 19.11
CA ARG A 280 -5.50 12.73 18.74
C ARG A 280 -4.94 12.80 17.30
N ARG A 281 -4.70 14.04 16.87
CA ARG A 281 -4.02 14.51 15.63
C ARG A 281 -2.73 15.24 16.03
N ILE A 282 -1.81 15.43 15.08
CA ILE A 282 -0.91 16.62 14.99
C ILE A 282 -0.48 16.82 13.52
N LYS A 283 0.17 17.94 13.18
CA LYS A 283 0.42 18.44 11.81
C LYS A 283 1.88 18.80 11.55
N GLN A 284 2.29 18.60 10.29
CA GLN A 284 3.13 19.48 9.45
C GLN A 284 4.34 20.19 10.11
N ASN A 285 5.56 19.81 9.70
CA ASN A 285 6.34 20.67 8.80
C ASN A 285 7.52 19.88 8.17
N LYS A 286 8.79 20.26 8.38
CA LYS A 286 9.74 20.38 7.25
C LYS A 286 11.20 20.04 7.66
N ASN A 287 12.14 19.53 6.83
CA ASN A 287 12.14 19.11 5.40
C ASN A 287 13.64 18.82 4.94
N LYS A 288 14.14 17.76 4.21
CA LYS A 288 15.22 17.90 3.13
C LYS A 288 14.88 17.66 1.61
N THR A 289 14.63 16.46 1.08
CA THR A 289 14.73 16.05 -0.37
C THR A 289 16.01 15.31 -0.77
N VAL A 290 15.75 14.10 -1.26
CA VAL A 290 16.52 13.07 -1.97
C VAL A 290 15.44 12.24 -2.69
N SER A 291 15.72 11.71 -3.88
CA SER A 291 14.81 10.77 -4.56
C SER A 291 15.38 9.37 -4.44
N VAL A 292 14.61 8.44 -3.85
CA VAL A 292 14.95 7.01 -3.82
C VAL A 292 14.23 6.34 -4.98
N VAL A 293 15.02 5.74 -5.88
CA VAL A 293 14.58 5.23 -7.18
C VAL A 293 15.05 3.78 -7.28
N ILE A 294 14.16 2.85 -7.59
CA ILE A 294 14.43 1.42 -7.53
C ILE A 294 14.42 0.88 -8.94
N SER A 295 15.30 -0.07 -9.27
CA SER A 295 15.16 -0.83 -10.53
C SER A 295 13.73 -1.35 -10.63
#